data_AF-A0A0Q7YE55-F1
#
_entry.id   AF-A0A0Q7YE55-F1
#
_cell.length_a   1.000
_cell.length_b   1.000
_cell.length_c   1.000
_cell.angle_alpha   90.00
_cell.angle_beta   90.00
_cell.angle_gamma   90.00
#
_symmetry.space_group_name_H-M   'P 1'
#
loop_
_entity.id
_entity.type
_entity.pdbx_description
1 polymer ?
#
loop_
_entity_poly.entity_id
_entity_poly.type
_entity_poly.pdbx_seq_one_letter_code
_entity_poly.pdbx_strand_id
1 'polypeptide(L)'
;MKWFEAYEVAAKPVPILTTLSLPYFWLGLLLVLGFFLATTLLERRQPGLLALKSLDAATSGLRTHADHFLLSVLAAFFVSLFAVGGTYLTPDLKTQSELVPWAQIVIAALIPMRRTRPIAAVAIVVLWLFTLRDYDLFHLFDYLALGLGLAGYLLLSGLPDGKWHDRRFGVLRWGIALALTWSSMEKFMYPQWFMPLLEEKPFLAFGIPFGPYTTMSGVAEFTLGFGLLWTPLVRRLSAFALFALMFAAVYPFGRVDMIGHATILASLLIVVADPQRANALEVAPKGRAATIMVPAGLAAALAITMISYAGLHNVIYDRASGQIAALLRAETMAPAKTIGAAPGAFWRGNEHYHGDAGTSSAPGAGAAAAMMEQMNAMHEATSRVSVSGDVSRDFVALMVPHHQAAIDMARTYLESGSDPKLRQLAEHIIADQEAEIAQMKAMFPAEAAAMPSHH
;
A
#
# COMPACT_ATOMS: atom_id res chain seq x y z
N MET A 1 1.40 0.72 -4.96
CA MET A 1 0.04 0.14 -4.94
C MET A 1 -1.00 1.25 -4.97
N LYS A 2 -1.10 2.08 -3.91
CA LYS A 2 -2.04 3.21 -3.83
C LYS A 2 -2.03 4.16 -5.04
N TRP A 3 -0.87 4.29 -5.69
CA TRP A 3 -0.68 5.13 -6.88
C TRP A 3 -1.42 4.64 -8.13
N PHE A 4 -1.84 3.38 -8.17
CA PHE A 4 -2.32 2.72 -9.38
C PHE A 4 -3.73 2.18 -9.26
N GLU A 5 -4.23 2.00 -8.04
CA GLU A 5 -5.42 1.22 -7.77
C GLU A 5 -6.20 1.80 -6.59
N ALA A 6 -7.51 1.57 -6.58
CA ALA A 6 -8.38 2.03 -5.52
C ALA A 6 -8.07 1.34 -4.18
N TYR A 7 -8.19 2.09 -3.10
CA TYR A 7 -8.03 1.61 -1.72
C TYR A 7 -9.04 2.31 -0.83
N GLU A 8 -9.32 1.71 0.33
CA GLU A 8 -10.22 2.28 1.33
C GLU A 8 -9.56 2.16 2.70
N VAL A 9 -8.97 3.24 3.19
CA VAL A 9 -8.17 3.23 4.43
C VAL A 9 -9.05 2.98 5.67
N ALA A 10 -10.32 3.37 5.60
CA ALA A 10 -11.32 3.16 6.65
C ALA A 10 -11.81 1.71 6.76
N ALA A 11 -11.57 0.88 5.74
CA ALA A 11 -11.95 -0.53 5.76
C ALA A 11 -11.34 -1.22 6.99
N LYS A 12 -12.06 -2.17 7.58
CA LYS A 12 -11.55 -2.89 8.75
C LYS A 12 -10.34 -3.75 8.36
N PRO A 13 -9.22 -3.66 9.08
CA PRO A 13 -8.06 -4.50 8.83
C PRO A 13 -8.39 -5.97 9.11
N VAL A 14 -7.86 -6.87 8.29
CA VAL A 14 -7.87 -8.30 8.57
C VAL A 14 -7.21 -8.55 9.94
N PRO A 15 -7.73 -9.44 10.79
CA PRO A 15 -7.13 -9.70 12.10
C PRO A 15 -5.67 -10.15 12.00
N ILE A 16 -4.82 -9.69 12.93
CA ILE A 16 -3.40 -10.06 13.03
C ILE A 16 -3.21 -11.60 13.04
N LEU A 17 -4.10 -12.31 13.72
CA LEU A 17 -4.06 -13.77 13.82
C LEU A 17 -4.22 -14.46 12.45
N THR A 18 -4.95 -13.84 11.52
CA THR A 18 -5.07 -14.35 10.15
C THR A 18 -3.74 -14.28 9.43
N THR A 19 -2.97 -13.19 9.54
CA THR A 19 -1.63 -13.13 8.96
C THR A 19 -0.70 -14.16 9.59
N LEU A 20 -0.74 -14.31 10.92
CA LEU A 20 0.11 -15.23 11.67
C LEU A 20 -0.26 -16.70 11.44
N SER A 21 -1.44 -17.02 10.93
CA SER A 21 -1.82 -18.39 10.58
C SER A 21 -1.31 -18.82 9.19
N LEU A 22 -0.84 -17.87 8.36
CA LEU A 22 -0.36 -18.17 7.00
C LEU A 22 1.01 -18.88 7.03
N PRO A 23 1.15 -20.09 6.44
CA PRO A 23 2.44 -20.78 6.39
C PRO A 23 3.53 -19.99 5.68
N TYR A 24 3.16 -19.28 4.60
CA TYR A 24 4.09 -18.47 3.80
C TYR A 24 4.62 -17.23 4.54
N PHE A 25 3.89 -16.74 5.55
CA PHE A 25 4.39 -15.69 6.44
C PHE A 25 5.63 -16.18 7.20
N TRP A 26 5.52 -17.35 7.84
CA TRP A 26 6.61 -17.94 8.60
C TRP A 26 7.76 -18.42 7.72
N LEU A 27 7.47 -18.95 6.53
CA LEU A 27 8.51 -19.31 5.56
C LEU A 27 9.33 -18.08 5.16
N GLY A 28 8.67 -16.98 4.77
CA GLY A 28 9.35 -15.72 4.46
C GLY A 28 10.18 -15.21 5.64
N LEU A 29 9.63 -15.30 6.86
CA LEU A 29 10.29 -14.81 8.07
C LEU A 29 11.54 -15.64 8.39
N LEU A 30 11.46 -16.97 8.27
CA LEU A 30 12.58 -17.88 8.48
C LEU A 30 13.71 -17.65 7.47
N LEU A 31 13.37 -17.40 6.20
CA LEU A 31 14.36 -17.10 5.16
C LEU A 31 15.15 -15.83 5.49
N VAL A 32 14.46 -14.74 5.83
CA VAL A 32 15.13 -13.48 6.16
C VAL A 32 15.86 -13.56 7.50
N LEU A 33 15.31 -14.27 8.48
CA LEU A 33 15.98 -14.53 9.75
C LEU A 33 17.30 -15.28 9.55
N GLY A 34 17.29 -16.32 8.70
CA GLY A 34 18.49 -17.05 8.31
C GLY A 34 19.53 -16.12 7.66
N PHE A 35 19.09 -15.26 6.74
CA PHE A 35 19.94 -14.23 6.13
C PHE A 35 20.55 -13.28 7.18
N PHE A 36 19.78 -12.81 8.17
CA PHE A 36 20.27 -11.88 9.19
C PHE A 36 21.25 -12.55 10.16
N LEU A 37 20.96 -13.77 10.60
CA LEU A 37 21.84 -14.54 11.46
C LEU A 37 23.17 -14.85 10.76
N ALA A 38 23.11 -15.31 9.52
CA ALA A 38 24.30 -15.56 8.71
C ALA A 38 25.12 -14.27 8.51
N THR A 39 24.46 -13.17 8.15
CA THR A 39 25.12 -11.88 7.89
C THR A 39 25.78 -11.32 9.14
N THR A 40 25.09 -11.29 10.28
CA THR A 40 25.68 -10.79 11.55
C THR A 40 26.82 -11.68 12.06
N LEU A 41 26.74 -13.00 11.83
CA LEU A 41 27.83 -13.93 12.14
C LEU A 41 29.06 -13.71 11.25
N LEU A 42 28.85 -13.52 9.94
CA LEU A 42 29.91 -13.30 8.95
C LEU A 42 30.53 -11.91 9.04
N GLU A 43 29.77 -10.89 9.43
CA GLU A 43 30.23 -9.50 9.60
C GLU A 43 31.47 -9.41 10.49
N ARG A 44 31.57 -10.29 11.48
CA ARG A 44 32.64 -10.33 12.47
C ARG A 44 33.84 -11.17 12.06
N ARG A 45 33.77 -11.80 10.88
CA ARG A 45 34.83 -12.63 10.30
C ARG A 45 35.41 -11.95 9.06
N GLN A 46 36.51 -12.52 8.56
CA GLN A 46 37.20 -12.07 7.34
C GLN A 46 36.23 -11.80 6.15
N PRO A 47 35.27 -12.70 5.82
CA PRO A 47 34.35 -12.44 4.70
C PRO A 47 33.51 -11.18 4.86
N GLY A 48 32.99 -10.92 6.07
CA GLY A 48 32.19 -9.72 6.34
C GLY A 48 33.01 -8.43 6.33
N LEU A 49 34.24 -8.46 6.86
CA LEU A 49 35.17 -7.33 6.79
C LEU A 49 35.55 -6.99 5.35
N LEU A 50 35.81 -8.03 4.53
CA LEU A 50 36.05 -7.87 3.10
C LEU A 50 34.82 -7.31 2.38
N ALA A 51 33.62 -7.82 2.66
CA ALA A 51 32.38 -7.31 2.09
C ALA A 51 32.17 -5.82 2.43
N LEU A 52 32.37 -5.42 3.68
CA LEU A 52 32.27 -4.01 4.09
C LEU A 52 33.32 -3.14 3.39
N LYS A 53 34.56 -3.60 3.27
CA LYS A 53 35.63 -2.87 2.56
C LYS A 53 35.32 -2.72 1.08
N SER A 54 34.83 -3.78 0.43
CA SER A 54 34.41 -3.75 -0.98
C SER A 54 33.25 -2.79 -1.21
N LEU A 55 32.23 -2.84 -0.32
CA LEU A 55 31.12 -1.90 -0.39
C LEU A 55 31.59 -0.46 -0.13
N ASP A 56 32.50 -0.22 0.83
CA ASP A 56 33.08 1.11 1.08
C ASP A 56 33.84 1.66 -0.14
N ALA A 57 34.55 0.80 -0.87
CA ALA A 57 35.23 1.16 -2.11
C ALA A 57 34.22 1.48 -3.24
N ALA A 58 33.25 0.58 -3.44
CA ALA A 58 32.23 0.71 -4.48
C ALA A 58 31.35 1.96 -4.30
N THR A 59 31.05 2.35 -3.06
CA THR A 59 30.21 3.51 -2.76
C THR A 59 30.99 4.76 -2.39
N SER A 60 32.32 4.77 -2.57
CA SER A 60 33.19 5.86 -2.10
C SER A 60 32.80 7.24 -2.65
N GLY A 61 32.51 7.33 -3.96
CA GLY A 61 32.08 8.56 -4.60
C GLY A 61 30.78 9.11 -4.02
N LEU A 62 29.78 8.24 -3.85
CA LEU A 62 28.48 8.58 -3.25
C LEU A 62 28.63 8.96 -1.77
N ARG A 63 29.48 8.25 -1.03
CA ARG A 63 29.74 8.52 0.39
C ARG A 63 30.34 9.91 0.60
N THR A 64 31.27 10.33 -0.24
CA THR A 64 31.91 11.65 -0.16
C THR A 64 30.94 12.79 -0.54
N HIS A 65 30.01 12.53 -1.46
CA HIS A 65 29.07 13.53 -1.96
C HIS A 65 27.63 13.30 -1.48
N ALA A 66 27.44 12.57 -0.38
CA ALA A 66 26.13 12.09 0.08
C ALA A 66 25.10 13.22 0.24
N ASP A 67 25.49 14.33 0.87
CA ASP A 67 24.60 15.48 1.04
C ASP A 67 24.26 16.13 -0.30
N HIS A 68 25.25 16.37 -1.17
CA HIS A 68 25.02 16.97 -2.49
C HIS A 68 24.10 16.11 -3.35
N PHE A 69 24.30 14.79 -3.34
CA PHE A 69 23.45 13.83 -4.04
C PHE A 69 22.00 13.92 -3.54
N LEU A 70 21.79 13.74 -2.23
CA LEU A 70 20.44 13.69 -1.68
C LEU A 70 19.70 15.04 -1.81
N LEU A 71 20.38 16.16 -1.57
CA LEU A 71 19.80 17.49 -1.75
C LEU A 71 19.44 17.77 -3.21
N SER A 72 20.26 17.31 -4.16
CA SER A 72 19.97 17.45 -5.60
C SER A 72 18.74 16.63 -6.00
N VAL A 73 18.65 15.38 -5.54
CA VAL A 73 17.45 14.56 -5.77
C VAL A 73 16.23 15.19 -5.13
N LEU A 74 16.33 15.70 -3.90
CA LEU A 74 15.20 16.31 -3.20
C LEU A 74 14.71 17.59 -3.90
N ALA A 75 15.62 18.44 -4.36
CA ALA A 75 15.26 19.62 -5.15
C ALA A 75 14.59 19.22 -6.48
N ALA A 76 15.18 18.27 -7.21
CA ALA A 76 14.60 17.76 -8.45
C ALA A 76 13.24 17.08 -8.23
N PHE A 77 13.05 16.42 -7.10
CA PHE A 77 11.79 15.79 -6.70
C PHE A 77 10.68 16.83 -6.53
N PHE A 78 10.92 17.92 -5.80
CA PHE A 78 9.92 18.99 -5.65
C PHE A 78 9.61 19.73 -6.96
N VAL A 79 10.63 19.93 -7.82
CA VAL A 79 10.40 20.45 -9.18
C VAL A 79 9.56 19.47 -10.01
N SER A 80 9.78 18.17 -9.85
CA SER A 80 9.01 17.14 -10.54
C SER A 80 7.56 17.09 -10.05
N LEU A 81 7.30 17.25 -8.75
CA LEU A 81 5.95 17.36 -8.21
C LEU A 81 5.22 18.58 -8.78
N PHE A 82 5.90 19.72 -8.86
CA PHE A 82 5.35 20.93 -9.49
C PHE A 82 4.97 20.67 -10.95
N ALA A 83 5.85 20.02 -11.71
CA ALA A 83 5.61 19.68 -13.11
C ALA A 83 4.47 18.67 -13.31
N VAL A 84 4.25 17.77 -12.35
CA VAL A 84 3.09 16.87 -12.35
C VAL A 84 1.81 17.64 -12.02
N GLY A 85 1.88 18.58 -11.08
CA GLY A 85 0.74 19.39 -10.64
C GLY A 85 -0.30 18.59 -9.86
N GLY A 86 -1.22 19.30 -9.19
CA GLY A 86 -2.39 18.70 -8.54
C GLY A 86 -2.08 17.65 -7.47
N THR A 87 -0.89 17.70 -6.86
CA THR A 87 -0.42 16.73 -5.86
C THR A 87 0.28 17.46 -4.71
N TYR A 88 0.24 16.88 -3.51
CA TYR A 88 0.86 17.42 -2.31
C TYR A 88 2.33 17.05 -2.20
N LEU A 89 2.61 15.86 -1.68
CA LEU A 89 3.95 15.38 -1.36
C LEU A 89 4.32 14.12 -2.14
N THR A 90 3.34 13.45 -2.74
CA THR A 90 3.52 12.29 -3.61
C THR A 90 2.46 12.33 -4.71
N PRO A 91 2.67 11.62 -5.83
CA PRO A 91 1.67 11.54 -6.89
C PRO A 91 0.30 11.02 -6.44
N ASP A 92 0.24 10.31 -5.31
CA ASP A 92 -0.98 9.76 -4.70
C ASP A 92 -1.85 10.82 -4.03
N LEU A 93 -1.22 11.74 -3.31
CA LEU A 93 -1.90 12.73 -2.48
C LEU A 93 -2.35 13.89 -3.36
N LYS A 94 -3.53 13.78 -3.96
CA LYS A 94 -4.11 14.77 -4.88
C LYS A 94 -4.60 16.02 -4.15
N THR A 95 -4.56 17.15 -4.84
CA THR A 95 -5.11 18.42 -4.34
C THR A 95 -5.66 19.27 -5.47
N GLN A 96 -6.69 20.07 -5.15
CA GLN A 96 -7.23 21.11 -6.04
C GLN A 96 -6.64 22.50 -5.72
N SER A 97 -5.75 22.60 -4.73
CA SER A 97 -5.15 23.88 -4.32
C SER A 97 -4.07 24.32 -5.31
N GLU A 98 -4.27 25.46 -5.95
CA GLU A 98 -3.27 26.08 -6.84
C GLU A 98 -2.03 26.59 -6.09
N LEU A 99 -2.11 26.79 -4.78
CA LEU A 99 -0.98 27.26 -3.96
C LEU A 99 0.07 26.16 -3.71
N VAL A 100 -0.34 24.89 -3.74
CA VAL A 100 0.53 23.77 -3.39
C VAL A 100 1.70 23.61 -4.37
N PRO A 101 1.50 23.63 -5.70
CA PRO A 101 2.62 23.61 -6.64
C PRO A 101 3.63 24.74 -6.42
N TRP A 102 3.16 25.96 -6.15
CA TRP A 102 4.06 27.09 -5.86
C TRP A 102 4.85 26.88 -4.58
N ALA A 103 4.23 26.32 -3.54
CA ALA A 103 4.94 25.95 -2.31
C ALA A 103 6.04 24.90 -2.58
N GLN A 104 5.82 23.93 -3.48
CA GLN A 104 6.84 22.95 -3.87
C GLN A 104 8.05 23.61 -4.55
N ILE A 105 7.83 24.57 -5.44
CA ILE A 105 8.93 25.35 -6.06
C ILE A 105 9.69 26.18 -5.04
N VAL A 106 8.99 26.81 -4.09
CA VAL A 106 9.65 27.53 -2.99
C VAL A 106 10.51 26.57 -2.16
N ILE A 107 10.00 25.39 -1.80
CA ILE A 107 10.78 24.36 -1.10
C ILE A 107 12.02 23.98 -1.92
N ALA A 108 11.87 23.71 -3.22
CA ALA A 108 12.97 23.38 -4.11
C ALA A 108 14.06 24.47 -4.15
N ALA A 109 13.66 25.75 -4.19
CA ALA A 109 14.58 26.89 -4.19
C ALA A 109 15.31 27.09 -2.85
N LEU A 110 14.71 26.67 -1.73
CA LEU A 110 15.31 26.79 -0.39
C LEU A 110 16.33 25.68 -0.08
N ILE A 111 16.28 24.53 -0.76
CA ILE A 111 17.14 23.36 -0.48
C ILE A 111 18.65 23.61 -0.71
N PRO A 112 19.10 24.25 -1.80
CA PRO A 112 20.53 24.37 -2.11
C PRO A 112 21.33 25.10 -1.01
N MET A 113 20.74 26.14 -0.43
CA MET A 113 21.41 27.04 0.51
C MET A 113 21.32 26.53 1.95
N ARG A 114 22.47 26.26 2.60
CA ARG A 114 22.53 25.69 3.97
C ARG A 114 21.67 26.44 4.99
N ARG A 115 21.66 27.77 4.93
CA ARG A 115 20.92 28.63 5.86
C ARG A 115 19.39 28.51 5.73
N THR A 116 18.87 28.14 4.56
CA THR A 116 17.44 28.05 4.29
C THR A 116 16.87 26.64 4.40
N ARG A 117 17.72 25.61 4.53
CA ARG A 117 17.28 24.21 4.71
C ARG A 117 16.33 24.01 5.90
N PRO A 118 16.53 24.63 7.08
CA PRO A 118 15.57 24.53 8.18
C PRO A 118 14.18 25.07 7.82
N ILE A 119 14.12 26.13 7.00
CA ILE A 119 12.86 26.71 6.52
C ILE A 119 12.18 25.74 5.55
N ALA A 120 12.93 25.15 4.63
CA ALA A 120 12.43 24.11 3.73
C ALA A 120 11.88 22.90 4.50
N ALA A 121 12.57 22.48 5.57
CA ALA A 121 12.12 21.39 6.42
C ALA A 121 10.77 21.70 7.09
N VAL A 122 10.62 22.90 7.65
CA VAL A 122 9.34 23.34 8.22
C VAL A 122 8.25 23.40 7.15
N ALA A 123 8.57 23.91 5.96
CA ALA A 123 7.62 23.97 4.85
C ALA A 123 7.15 22.57 4.41
N ILE A 124 8.02 21.55 4.40
CA ILE A 124 7.64 20.16 4.14
C ILE A 124 6.67 19.64 5.21
N VAL A 125 6.95 19.89 6.49
CA VAL A 125 6.07 19.46 7.59
C VAL A 125 4.72 20.18 7.52
N VAL A 126 4.71 21.49 7.22
CA VAL A 126 3.47 22.25 7.02
C VAL A 126 2.68 21.70 5.85
N LEU A 127 3.33 21.38 4.73
CA LEU A 127 2.67 20.78 3.58
C LEU A 127 2.10 19.39 3.92
N TRP A 128 2.85 18.57 4.67
CA TRP A 128 2.38 17.28 5.17
C TRP A 128 1.16 17.42 6.08
N LEU A 129 1.19 18.33 7.07
CA LEU A 129 0.04 18.60 7.94
C LEU A 129 -1.16 19.16 7.17
N PHE A 130 -0.91 19.99 6.15
CA PHE A 130 -1.97 20.55 5.32
C PHE A 130 -2.71 19.47 4.51
N THR A 131 -2.07 18.33 4.22
CA THR A 131 -2.74 17.18 3.57
C THR A 131 -3.84 16.55 4.41
N LEU A 132 -3.82 16.73 5.75
CA LEU A 132 -4.90 16.27 6.64
C LEU A 132 -6.26 16.92 6.37
N ARG A 133 -6.29 17.97 5.55
CA ARG A 133 -7.54 18.58 5.07
C ARG A 133 -8.31 17.65 4.14
N ASP A 134 -7.61 16.86 3.34
CA ASP A 134 -8.20 16.05 2.27
C ASP A 134 -8.02 14.54 2.51
N TYR A 135 -7.05 14.15 3.34
CA TYR A 135 -6.67 12.77 3.60
C TYR A 135 -6.74 12.40 5.07
N ASP A 136 -7.06 11.14 5.35
CA ASP A 136 -7.07 10.61 6.72
C ASP A 136 -5.67 10.57 7.33
N LEU A 137 -5.54 10.87 8.62
CA LEU A 137 -4.25 10.80 9.31
C LEU A 137 -3.61 9.41 9.20
N PHE A 138 -4.42 8.35 9.22
CA PHE A 138 -3.93 6.98 9.10
C PHE A 138 -3.19 6.75 7.77
N HIS A 139 -3.69 7.35 6.68
CA HIS A 139 -3.08 7.28 5.36
C HIS A 139 -1.74 8.04 5.31
N LEU A 140 -1.63 9.19 6.01
CA LEU A 140 -0.41 9.99 6.01
C LEU A 140 0.81 9.28 6.63
N PHE A 141 0.61 8.24 7.46
CA PHE A 141 1.70 7.48 8.07
C PHE A 141 2.56 6.73 7.06
N ASP A 142 2.02 6.36 5.90
CA ASP A 142 2.81 5.71 4.82
C ASP A 142 3.88 6.67 4.28
N TYR A 143 3.62 7.96 4.39
CA TYR A 143 4.46 9.03 3.90
C TYR A 143 5.37 9.61 4.98
N LEU A 144 5.53 8.95 6.14
CA LEU A 144 6.36 9.43 7.25
C LEU A 144 7.82 9.66 6.85
N ALA A 145 8.38 8.82 5.98
CA ALA A 145 9.74 8.98 5.46
C ALA A 145 9.90 10.31 4.73
N LEU A 146 8.89 10.70 3.95
CA LEU A 146 8.91 11.90 3.13
C LEU A 146 8.50 13.14 3.92
N GLY A 147 7.49 13.02 4.79
CA GLY A 147 6.99 14.10 5.64
C GLY A 147 7.93 14.46 6.79
N LEU A 148 8.37 13.48 7.59
CA LEU A 148 9.17 13.72 8.80
C LEU A 148 10.63 13.28 8.65
N GLY A 149 10.90 12.17 7.96
CA GLY A 149 12.27 11.65 7.77
C GLY A 149 13.16 12.63 6.99
N LEU A 150 12.73 13.01 5.78
CA LEU A 150 13.43 13.98 4.93
C LEU A 150 13.43 15.38 5.52
N ALA A 151 12.33 15.82 6.13
CA ALA A 151 12.29 17.11 6.82
C ALA A 151 13.30 17.13 7.99
N GLY A 152 13.37 16.07 8.78
CA GLY A 152 14.36 15.91 9.85
C GLY A 152 15.79 15.91 9.34
N TYR A 153 16.06 15.19 8.24
CA TYR A 153 17.36 15.26 7.54
C TYR A 153 17.70 16.70 7.13
N LEU A 154 16.76 17.38 6.46
CA LEU A 154 16.97 18.70 5.91
C LEU A 154 17.20 19.75 7.01
N LEU A 155 16.42 19.67 8.10
CA LEU A 155 16.61 20.48 9.31
C LEU A 155 18.03 20.33 9.87
N LEU A 156 18.45 19.08 10.12
CA LEU A 156 19.77 18.80 10.70
C LEU A 156 20.93 19.13 9.73
N SER A 157 20.72 18.97 8.42
CA SER A 157 21.71 19.34 7.39
C SER A 157 21.91 20.86 7.28
N GLY A 158 20.96 21.66 7.76
CA GLY A 158 21.06 23.12 7.82
C GLY A 158 21.78 23.64 9.06
N LEU A 159 21.84 22.86 10.14
CA LEU A 159 22.51 23.24 11.38
C LEU A 159 24.04 23.29 11.22
N PRO A 160 24.76 24.05 12.07
CA PRO A 160 26.23 24.03 12.13
C PRO A 160 26.78 22.62 12.39
N ASP A 161 28.03 22.39 11.97
CA ASP A 161 28.69 21.10 12.14
C ASP A 161 28.80 20.73 13.62
N GLY A 162 28.55 19.46 13.94
CA GLY A 162 28.54 18.95 15.31
C GLY A 162 27.53 17.83 15.51
N LYS A 163 27.24 17.51 16.78
CA LYS A 163 26.44 16.34 17.19
C LYS A 163 25.09 16.21 16.48
N TRP A 164 24.40 17.32 16.23
CA TRP A 164 23.09 17.32 15.57
C TRP A 164 23.20 17.14 14.06
N HIS A 165 24.16 17.82 13.43
CA HIS A 165 24.45 17.66 12.01
C HIS A 165 24.83 16.22 11.67
N ASP A 166 25.65 15.58 12.51
CA ASP A 166 26.10 14.19 12.32
C ASP A 166 25.00 13.13 12.47
N ARG A 167 23.82 13.51 12.98
CA ARG A 167 22.68 12.61 13.11
C ARG A 167 21.75 12.61 11.90
N ARG A 168 21.94 13.52 10.93
CA ARG A 168 21.02 13.73 9.81
C ARG A 168 20.72 12.45 9.01
N PHE A 169 21.74 11.67 8.67
CA PHE A 169 21.56 10.40 7.96
C PHE A 169 20.95 9.32 8.85
N GLY A 170 21.19 9.38 10.16
CA GLY A 170 20.52 8.53 11.13
C GLY A 170 19.01 8.80 11.16
N VAL A 171 18.60 10.06 11.25
CA VAL A 171 17.18 10.46 11.23
C VAL A 171 16.51 10.07 9.91
N LEU A 172 17.17 10.31 8.78
CA LEU A 172 16.68 9.88 7.47
C LEU A 172 16.40 8.38 7.44
N ARG A 173 17.39 7.58 7.87
CA ARG A 173 17.30 6.12 7.90
C ARG A 173 16.17 5.62 8.80
N TRP A 174 15.98 6.24 9.96
CA TRP A 174 14.85 5.94 10.84
C TRP A 174 13.51 6.24 10.18
N GLY A 175 13.40 7.38 9.49
CA GLY A 175 12.20 7.72 8.72
C GLY A 175 11.85 6.67 7.67
N ILE A 176 12.84 6.21 6.89
CA ILE A 176 12.65 5.15 5.88
C ILE A 176 12.27 3.82 6.52
N ALA A 177 13.01 3.41 7.55
CA ALA A 177 12.77 2.15 8.24
C ALA A 177 11.33 2.08 8.77
N LEU A 178 10.89 3.14 9.47
CA LEU A 178 9.53 3.24 9.99
C LEU A 178 8.48 3.21 8.89
N ALA A 179 8.67 3.98 7.81
CA ALA A 179 7.73 4.00 6.69
C ALA A 179 7.60 2.64 6.00
N LEU A 180 8.71 1.94 5.74
CA LEU A 180 8.68 0.60 5.13
C LEU A 180 8.06 -0.44 6.06
N THR A 181 8.39 -0.42 7.35
CA THR A 181 7.76 -1.33 8.32
C THR A 181 6.27 -1.06 8.46
N TRP A 182 5.85 0.21 8.39
CA TRP A 182 4.44 0.59 8.44
C TRP A 182 3.70 0.17 7.16
N SER A 183 4.20 0.56 5.98
CA SER A 183 3.67 0.20 4.66
C SER A 183 3.50 -1.32 4.47
N SER A 184 4.43 -2.12 5.01
CA SER A 184 4.32 -3.58 4.94
C SER A 184 3.07 -4.15 5.62
N MET A 185 2.51 -3.45 6.62
CA MET A 185 1.28 -3.87 7.30
C MET A 185 0.09 -3.90 6.34
N GLU A 186 0.08 -3.07 5.30
CA GLU A 186 -0.98 -3.07 4.29
C GLU A 186 -1.07 -4.41 3.57
N LYS A 187 0.06 -5.05 3.30
CA LYS A 187 0.09 -6.38 2.65
C LYS A 187 -0.43 -7.49 3.56
N PHE A 188 -0.37 -7.28 4.88
CA PHE A 188 -0.86 -8.23 5.88
C PHE A 188 -2.34 -8.01 6.22
N MET A 189 -2.75 -6.76 6.34
CA MET A 189 -4.06 -6.35 6.84
C MET A 189 -5.06 -6.08 5.71
N TYR A 190 -4.57 -5.77 4.51
CA TYR A 190 -5.36 -5.45 3.32
C TYR A 190 -4.81 -6.14 2.05
N PRO A 191 -4.61 -7.47 2.05
CA PRO A 191 -4.07 -8.18 0.88
C PRO A 191 -4.91 -7.96 -0.39
N GLN A 192 -6.21 -7.72 -0.24
CA GLN A 192 -7.13 -7.45 -1.34
C GLN A 192 -6.82 -6.18 -2.13
N TRP A 193 -6.14 -5.19 -1.53
CA TRP A 193 -5.71 -4.02 -2.27
C TRP A 193 -4.78 -4.43 -3.42
N PHE A 194 -3.88 -5.39 -3.20
CA PHE A 194 -2.86 -5.75 -4.19
C PHE A 194 -3.37 -6.67 -5.32
N MET A 195 -4.55 -7.29 -5.17
CA MET A 195 -5.08 -8.28 -6.11
C MET A 195 -5.29 -7.72 -7.53
N PRO A 196 -6.03 -6.61 -7.70
CA PRO A 196 -6.12 -5.86 -8.95
C PRO A 196 -4.82 -5.71 -9.75
N LEU A 197 -3.77 -5.27 -9.05
CA LEU A 197 -2.49 -4.96 -9.66
C LEU A 197 -1.77 -6.23 -10.12
N LEU A 198 -1.89 -7.30 -9.36
CA LEU A 198 -1.30 -8.60 -9.67
C LEU A 198 -2.05 -9.32 -10.79
N GLU A 199 -3.36 -9.10 -10.93
CA GLU A 199 -4.16 -9.56 -12.06
C GLU A 199 -3.77 -8.83 -13.35
N GLU A 200 -3.59 -7.51 -13.30
CA GLU A 200 -3.16 -6.73 -14.47
C GLU A 200 -1.70 -7.04 -14.85
N LYS A 201 -0.83 -7.24 -13.85
CA LYS A 201 0.62 -7.41 -14.04
C LYS A 201 1.12 -8.67 -13.31
N PRO A 202 0.75 -9.88 -13.76
CA PRO A 202 1.06 -11.14 -13.06
C PRO A 202 2.56 -11.46 -12.99
N PHE A 203 3.36 -10.90 -13.91
CA PHE A 203 4.82 -11.07 -13.90
C PHE A 203 5.49 -10.48 -12.64
N LEU A 204 4.84 -9.54 -11.94
CA LEU A 204 5.34 -8.99 -10.68
C LEU A 204 5.45 -10.06 -9.58
N ALA A 205 4.64 -11.12 -9.67
CA ALA A 205 4.63 -12.20 -8.70
C ALA A 205 5.75 -13.24 -8.92
N PHE A 206 6.56 -13.11 -9.97
CA PHE A 206 7.63 -14.05 -10.34
C PHE A 206 7.16 -15.52 -10.45
N GLY A 207 5.90 -15.74 -10.86
CA GLY A 207 5.30 -17.07 -10.95
C GLY A 207 4.83 -17.67 -9.62
N ILE A 208 4.93 -16.93 -8.52
CA ILE A 208 4.38 -17.31 -7.22
C ILE A 208 2.87 -16.96 -7.20
N PRO A 209 1.99 -17.82 -6.67
CA PRO A 209 0.58 -17.46 -6.51
C PRO A 209 0.39 -16.19 -5.68
N PHE A 210 -0.65 -15.39 -5.97
CA PHE A 210 -0.80 -14.03 -5.45
C PHE A 210 -0.86 -13.96 -3.92
N GLY A 211 -1.65 -14.82 -3.26
CA GLY A 211 -1.74 -14.86 -1.79
C GLY A 211 -0.37 -15.08 -1.10
N PRO A 212 0.35 -16.17 -1.44
CA PRO A 212 1.72 -16.40 -0.98
C PRO A 212 2.68 -15.25 -1.32
N TYR A 213 2.62 -14.70 -2.53
CA TYR A 213 3.46 -13.59 -2.96
C TYR A 213 3.23 -12.32 -2.14
N THR A 214 1.99 -11.88 -1.96
CA THR A 214 1.63 -10.68 -1.19
C THR A 214 2.10 -10.81 0.26
N THR A 215 1.91 -12.00 0.85
CA THR A 215 2.36 -12.29 2.21
C THR A 215 3.90 -12.24 2.31
N MET A 216 4.61 -12.96 1.43
CA MET A 216 6.08 -13.02 1.47
C MET A 216 6.73 -11.68 1.12
N SER A 217 6.14 -10.90 0.22
CA SER A 217 6.62 -9.54 -0.11
C SER A 217 6.41 -8.57 1.04
N GLY A 218 5.30 -8.67 1.78
CA GLY A 218 5.10 -7.92 3.03
C GLY A 218 6.15 -8.28 4.09
N VAL A 219 6.45 -9.58 4.25
CA VAL A 219 7.53 -10.01 5.17
C VAL A 219 8.89 -9.47 4.72
N ALA A 220 9.20 -9.53 3.43
CA ALA A 220 10.45 -8.99 2.90
C ALA A 220 10.56 -7.48 3.13
N GLU A 221 9.53 -6.69 2.84
CA GLU A 221 9.52 -5.24 3.07
C GLU A 221 9.70 -4.91 4.55
N PHE A 222 8.94 -5.57 5.43
CA PHE A 222 9.02 -5.37 6.87
C PHE A 222 10.44 -5.67 7.40
N THR A 223 10.94 -6.87 7.10
CA THR A 223 12.20 -7.37 7.64
C THR A 223 13.40 -6.60 7.09
N LEU A 224 13.41 -6.25 5.80
CA LEU A 224 14.46 -5.43 5.22
C LEU A 224 14.41 -3.98 5.73
N GLY A 225 13.21 -3.43 5.96
CA GLY A 225 13.01 -2.15 6.64
C GLY A 225 13.60 -2.14 8.06
N PHE A 226 13.30 -3.19 8.85
CA PHE A 226 13.96 -3.42 10.14
C PHE A 226 15.48 -3.59 10.01
N GLY A 227 15.94 -4.29 8.97
CA GLY A 227 17.36 -4.48 8.66
C GLY A 227 18.13 -3.18 8.51
N LEU A 228 17.48 -2.10 8.03
CA LEU A 228 18.08 -0.77 7.98
C LEU A 228 18.52 -0.27 9.37
N LEU A 229 17.92 -0.76 10.45
CA LEU A 229 18.22 -0.36 11.84
C LEU A 229 19.18 -1.29 12.57
N TRP A 230 19.62 -2.37 11.91
CA TRP A 230 20.49 -3.36 12.51
C TRP A 230 21.99 -3.07 12.31
N THR A 231 22.84 -4.10 12.25
CA THR A 231 24.29 -3.99 12.07
C THR A 231 24.66 -3.42 10.69
N PRO A 232 25.88 -2.84 10.51
CA PRO A 232 26.26 -2.19 9.26
C PRO A 232 26.15 -3.06 8.00
N LEU A 233 26.51 -4.34 8.06
CA LEU A 233 26.43 -5.20 6.88
C LEU A 233 24.97 -5.56 6.56
N VAL A 234 24.16 -5.92 7.57
CA VAL A 234 22.72 -6.17 7.40
C VAL A 234 22.05 -4.93 6.81
N ARG A 235 22.27 -3.76 7.41
CA ARG A 235 21.74 -2.47 6.96
C ARG A 235 22.01 -2.19 5.49
N ARG A 236 23.26 -2.34 5.05
CA ARG A 236 23.67 -2.03 3.66
C ARG A 236 23.11 -3.04 2.67
N LEU A 237 23.14 -4.34 3.00
CA LEU A 237 22.58 -5.38 2.14
C LEU A 237 21.05 -5.28 2.05
N SER A 238 20.37 -4.97 3.16
CA SER A 238 18.93 -4.72 3.16
C SER A 238 18.57 -3.50 2.32
N ALA A 239 19.32 -2.40 2.44
CA ALA A 239 19.11 -1.22 1.62
C ALA A 239 19.34 -1.50 0.13
N PHE A 240 20.35 -2.30 -0.21
CA PHE A 240 20.60 -2.70 -1.59
C PHE A 240 19.47 -3.58 -2.14
N ALA A 241 19.00 -4.55 -1.36
CA ALA A 241 17.89 -5.42 -1.76
C ALA A 241 16.58 -4.61 -1.97
N LEU A 242 16.25 -3.71 -1.05
CA LEU A 242 15.11 -2.80 -1.17
C LEU A 242 15.25 -1.90 -2.40
N PHE A 243 16.43 -1.31 -2.61
CA PHE A 243 16.68 -0.48 -3.79
C PHE A 243 16.49 -1.28 -5.07
N ALA A 244 17.06 -2.47 -5.17
CA ALA A 244 16.96 -3.30 -6.38
C ALA A 244 15.51 -3.69 -6.68
N LEU A 245 14.74 -4.11 -5.66
CA LEU A 245 13.34 -4.49 -5.82
C LEU A 245 12.47 -3.28 -6.22
N MET A 246 12.61 -2.15 -5.52
CA MET A 246 11.84 -0.94 -5.82
C MET A 246 12.23 -0.32 -7.17
N PHE A 247 13.52 -0.27 -7.50
CA PHE A 247 13.99 0.25 -8.78
C PHE A 247 13.55 -0.63 -9.95
N ALA A 248 13.52 -1.96 -9.78
CA ALA A 248 12.98 -2.87 -10.79
C ALA A 248 11.49 -2.61 -11.05
N ALA A 249 10.71 -2.23 -10.03
CA ALA A 249 9.30 -1.87 -10.19
C ALA A 249 9.10 -0.57 -10.99
N VAL A 250 10.09 0.32 -11.07
CA VAL A 250 9.96 1.55 -11.87
C VAL A 250 9.80 1.24 -13.36
N TYR A 251 10.41 0.16 -13.87
CA TYR A 251 10.30 -0.22 -15.29
C TYR A 251 8.84 -0.47 -15.73
N PRO A 252 8.05 -1.33 -15.07
CA PRO A 252 6.66 -1.60 -15.46
C PRO A 252 5.65 -0.50 -15.12
N PHE A 253 5.97 0.43 -14.21
CA PHE A 253 5.06 1.49 -13.75
C PHE A 253 5.41 2.90 -14.26
N GLY A 254 6.62 3.10 -14.76
CA GLY A 254 7.02 4.31 -15.47
C GLY A 254 7.19 5.55 -14.59
N ARG A 255 6.87 6.72 -15.18
CA ARG A 255 7.23 8.03 -14.61
C ARG A 255 6.60 8.31 -13.24
N VAL A 256 5.34 7.93 -13.06
CA VAL A 256 4.62 8.16 -11.79
C VAL A 256 5.33 7.43 -10.65
N ASP A 257 5.76 6.18 -10.91
CA ASP A 257 6.48 5.38 -9.93
C ASP A 257 7.86 5.95 -9.61
N MET A 258 8.60 6.34 -10.66
CA MET A 258 9.91 6.96 -10.50
C MET A 258 9.85 8.22 -9.63
N ILE A 259 8.87 9.11 -9.88
CA ILE A 259 8.72 10.33 -9.10
C ILE A 259 8.36 9.98 -7.66
N GLY A 260 7.36 9.13 -7.43
CA GLY A 260 6.91 8.78 -6.09
C GLY A 260 7.99 8.09 -5.25
N HIS A 261 8.82 7.24 -5.86
CA HIS A 261 9.89 6.52 -5.17
C HIS A 261 11.24 7.25 -5.15
N ALA A 262 11.42 8.34 -5.90
CA ALA A 262 12.73 9.00 -6.10
C ALA A 262 13.48 9.28 -4.78
N THR A 263 12.77 9.80 -3.79
CA THR A 263 13.36 10.16 -2.50
C THR A 263 13.74 8.93 -1.66
N ILE A 264 12.90 7.90 -1.63
CA ILE A 264 13.20 6.63 -0.94
C ILE A 264 14.36 5.92 -1.64
N LEU A 265 14.35 5.81 -2.97
CA LEU A 265 15.42 5.19 -3.76
C LEU A 265 16.77 5.89 -3.54
N ALA A 266 16.81 7.22 -3.62
CA ALA A 266 18.02 7.98 -3.33
C ALA A 266 18.49 7.79 -1.89
N SER A 267 17.55 7.76 -0.94
CA SER A 267 17.91 7.56 0.47
C SER A 267 18.40 6.15 0.75
N LEU A 268 17.87 5.12 0.09
CA LEU A 268 18.39 3.75 0.16
C LEU A 268 19.82 3.68 -0.38
N LEU A 269 20.14 4.37 -1.49
CA LEU A 269 21.53 4.47 -1.98
C LEU A 269 22.45 5.14 -0.95
N ILE A 270 21.97 6.16 -0.24
CA ILE A 270 22.71 6.75 0.89
C ILE A 270 22.93 5.74 2.02
N VAL A 271 21.93 4.92 2.36
CA VAL A 271 22.10 3.86 3.36
C VAL A 271 23.07 2.77 2.88
N VAL A 272 23.08 2.43 1.59
CA VAL A 272 24.09 1.54 0.98
C VAL A 272 25.49 2.15 1.07
N ALA A 273 25.63 3.47 0.92
CA ALA A 273 26.92 4.15 1.10
C ALA A 273 27.35 4.29 2.56
N ASP A 274 26.38 4.30 3.49
CA ASP A 274 26.53 4.38 4.95
C ASP A 274 27.49 5.51 5.40
N PRO A 275 27.27 6.77 4.95
CA PRO A 275 28.10 7.89 5.38
C PRO A 275 27.97 8.08 6.90
N GLN A 276 29.07 8.47 7.54
CA GLN A 276 29.10 8.71 8.99
C GLN A 276 28.71 7.51 9.87
N ARG A 277 29.01 6.27 9.42
CA ARG A 277 28.81 5.01 10.18
C ARG A 277 29.16 5.13 11.68
N ALA A 278 30.24 5.82 12.02
CA ALA A 278 30.71 5.98 13.41
C ALA A 278 29.73 6.78 14.32
N ASN A 279 28.93 7.68 13.74
CA ASN A 279 27.95 8.52 14.44
C ASN A 279 26.50 8.06 14.22
N ALA A 280 26.31 6.85 13.70
CA ALA A 280 25.00 6.30 13.44
C ALA A 280 24.20 6.20 14.75
N LEU A 281 22.92 6.60 14.69
CA LEU A 281 21.91 6.30 15.71
C LEU A 281 21.60 4.79 15.66
N GLU A 282 22.55 3.97 16.12
CA GLU A 282 22.43 2.52 16.16
C GLU A 282 21.62 2.10 17.39
N VAL A 283 20.60 1.27 17.14
CA VAL A 283 19.83 0.58 18.18
C VAL A 283 20.24 -0.89 18.29
N ALA A 284 20.93 -1.41 17.27
CA ALA A 284 21.46 -2.76 17.28
C ALA A 284 22.46 -2.97 18.44
N PRO A 285 22.37 -4.10 19.16
CA PRO A 285 23.37 -4.48 20.12
C PRO A 285 24.70 -4.78 19.42
N LYS A 286 25.83 -4.59 20.12
CA LYS A 286 27.18 -4.77 19.55
C LYS A 286 27.69 -6.20 19.75
N GLY A 287 28.60 -6.64 18.87
CA GLY A 287 29.35 -7.89 19.04
C GLY A 287 28.48 -9.14 18.93
N ARG A 288 28.65 -10.12 19.85
CA ARG A 288 27.88 -11.39 19.84
C ARG A 288 26.39 -11.16 20.08
N ALA A 289 26.03 -10.16 20.88
CA ALA A 289 24.65 -9.84 21.18
C ALA A 289 23.87 -9.44 19.91
N ALA A 290 24.53 -8.83 18.92
CA ALA A 290 23.95 -8.47 17.63
C ALA A 290 23.31 -9.66 16.90
N THR A 291 23.93 -10.84 16.99
CA THR A 291 23.44 -12.08 16.35
C THR A 291 22.38 -12.76 17.20
N ILE A 292 22.61 -12.87 18.51
CA ILE A 292 21.69 -13.57 19.43
C ILE A 292 20.36 -12.82 19.53
N MET A 293 20.37 -11.50 19.48
CA MET A 293 19.17 -10.68 19.64
C MET A 293 18.40 -10.44 18.35
N VAL A 294 18.85 -10.91 17.18
CA VAL A 294 18.09 -10.75 15.92
C VAL A 294 16.66 -11.27 16.06
N PRO A 295 16.42 -12.53 16.50
CA PRO A 295 15.06 -13.07 16.54
C PRO A 295 14.16 -12.28 17.49
N ALA A 296 14.68 -11.93 18.68
CA ALA A 296 13.95 -11.17 19.69
C ALA A 296 13.66 -9.73 19.21
N GLY A 297 14.63 -9.08 18.58
CA GLY A 297 14.48 -7.73 18.02
C GLY A 297 13.46 -7.68 16.89
N LEU A 298 13.49 -8.67 15.99
CA LEU A 298 12.54 -8.77 14.89
C LEU A 298 11.12 -9.07 15.39
N ALA A 299 10.97 -9.99 16.35
CA ALA A 299 9.69 -10.30 16.97
C ALA A 299 9.11 -9.08 17.71
N ALA A 300 9.95 -8.35 18.45
CA ALA A 300 9.53 -7.12 19.14
C ALA A 300 9.11 -6.03 18.14
N ALA A 301 9.90 -5.79 17.09
CA ALA A 301 9.56 -4.83 16.05
C ALA A 301 8.23 -5.18 15.35
N LEU A 302 8.03 -6.46 15.02
CA LEU A 302 6.80 -6.94 14.39
C LEU A 302 5.60 -6.75 15.30
N ALA A 303 5.70 -7.19 16.56
CA ALA A 303 4.62 -7.03 17.53
C ALA A 303 4.27 -5.55 17.76
N ILE A 304 5.27 -4.68 17.96
CA ILE A 304 5.06 -3.24 18.12
C ILE A 304 4.35 -2.67 16.90
N THR A 305 4.80 -3.00 15.68
CA THR A 305 4.25 -2.44 14.46
C THR A 305 2.82 -2.92 14.20
N MET A 306 2.57 -4.23 14.31
CA MET A 306 1.21 -4.80 14.12
C MET A 306 0.21 -4.26 15.15
N ILE A 307 0.60 -4.22 16.43
CA ILE A 307 -0.25 -3.68 17.50
C ILE A 307 -0.49 -2.18 17.30
N SER A 308 0.54 -1.43 16.94
CA SER A 308 0.41 0.02 16.69
C SER A 308 -0.50 0.30 15.49
N TYR A 309 -0.35 -0.48 14.40
CA TYR A 309 -1.17 -0.33 13.20
C TYR A 309 -2.64 -0.62 13.48
N ALA A 310 -2.95 -1.79 14.05
CA ALA A 310 -4.33 -2.17 14.39
C ALA A 310 -4.94 -1.28 15.49
N GLY A 311 -4.14 -0.93 16.51
CA GLY A 311 -4.57 -0.07 17.61
C GLY A 311 -4.86 1.35 17.15
N LEU A 312 -4.00 1.93 16.31
CA LEU A 312 -4.21 3.27 15.77
C LEU A 312 -5.41 3.32 14.82
N HIS A 313 -5.59 2.27 14.00
CA HIS A 313 -6.79 2.14 13.16
C HIS A 313 -8.06 2.14 14.03
N ASN A 314 -8.12 1.30 15.07
CA ASN A 314 -9.25 1.27 16.00
C ASN A 314 -9.49 2.62 16.71
N VAL A 315 -8.42 3.31 17.13
CA VAL A 315 -8.54 4.63 17.76
C VAL A 315 -9.13 5.66 16.79
N ILE A 316 -8.65 5.69 15.54
CA ILE A 316 -9.06 6.68 14.54
C ILE A 316 -10.47 6.39 14.01
N TYR A 317 -10.77 5.15 13.64
CA TYR A 317 -12.00 4.80 12.93
C TYR A 317 -13.15 4.36 13.83
N ASP A 318 -12.88 3.61 14.90
CA ASP A 318 -13.94 3.08 15.77
C ASP A 318 -14.18 3.96 17.01
N ARG A 319 -13.13 4.56 17.60
CA ARG A 319 -13.25 5.27 18.88
C ARG A 319 -13.35 6.79 18.76
N ALA A 320 -12.66 7.40 17.79
CA ALA A 320 -12.69 8.85 17.65
C ALA A 320 -14.10 9.31 17.25
N SER A 321 -14.59 10.38 17.88
CA SER A 321 -15.91 10.96 17.61
C SER A 321 -15.85 12.49 17.57
N GLY A 322 -16.93 13.11 17.08
CA GLY A 322 -17.07 14.57 17.02
C GLY A 322 -15.99 15.26 16.19
N GLN A 323 -15.51 16.42 16.66
CA GLN A 323 -14.51 17.23 15.95
C GLN A 323 -13.15 16.52 15.80
N ILE A 324 -12.78 15.65 16.75
CA ILE A 324 -11.54 14.88 16.66
C ILE A 324 -11.63 13.90 15.48
N ALA A 325 -12.75 13.21 15.31
CA ALA A 325 -12.97 12.35 14.15
C ALA A 325 -12.85 13.12 12.83
N ALA A 326 -13.44 14.32 12.75
CA ALA A 326 -13.39 15.17 11.56
C ALA A 326 -11.96 15.60 11.19
N LEU A 327 -11.09 15.81 12.18
CA LEU A 327 -9.67 16.13 11.93
C LEU A 327 -8.85 14.91 11.51
N LEU A 328 -9.19 13.71 12.00
CA LEU A 328 -8.43 12.49 11.75
C LEU A 328 -8.87 11.75 10.48
N ARG A 329 -10.11 11.98 10.04
CA ARG A 329 -10.79 11.21 8.98
C ARG A 329 -11.38 12.09 7.88
N ALA A 330 -10.62 13.09 7.42
CA ALA A 330 -11.10 14.08 6.49
C ALA A 330 -11.56 13.48 5.14
N GLU A 331 -10.88 12.45 4.66
CA GLU A 331 -11.23 11.74 3.42
C GLU A 331 -12.51 10.95 3.60
N THR A 332 -12.57 10.16 4.67
CA THR A 332 -13.72 9.29 4.97
C THR A 332 -15.00 10.07 5.27
N MET A 333 -14.87 11.29 5.81
CA MET A 333 -16.01 12.15 6.13
C MET A 333 -16.42 13.09 4.98
N ALA A 334 -15.61 13.18 3.92
CA ALA A 334 -15.97 13.95 2.75
C ALA A 334 -17.13 13.25 2.01
N PRO A 335 -18.19 13.96 1.60
CA PRO A 335 -19.20 13.39 0.70
C PRO A 335 -18.47 12.91 -0.56
N ALA A 336 -18.73 11.68 -0.99
CA ALA A 336 -18.02 10.98 -2.07
C ALA A 336 -17.64 11.94 -3.21
N LYS A 337 -16.40 12.42 -3.14
CA LYS A 337 -15.86 13.35 -4.13
C LYS A 337 -15.48 12.47 -5.30
N THR A 338 -16.18 12.66 -6.42
CA THR A 338 -15.88 12.01 -7.71
C THR A 338 -14.53 12.55 -8.24
N ILE A 339 -13.45 12.30 -7.52
CA ILE A 339 -12.09 12.70 -7.91
C ILE A 339 -11.40 11.44 -8.39
N GLY A 340 -11.47 11.23 -9.70
CA GLY A 340 -10.58 10.34 -10.44
C GLY A 340 -10.71 8.87 -10.07
N ALA A 341 -11.81 8.25 -10.48
CA ALA A 341 -11.79 6.83 -10.79
C ALA A 341 -10.57 6.54 -11.67
N ALA A 342 -9.67 5.66 -11.22
CA ALA A 342 -8.69 5.05 -12.11
C ALA A 342 -9.42 4.49 -13.35
N PRO A 343 -8.77 4.39 -14.53
CA PRO A 343 -9.44 3.93 -15.77
C PRO A 343 -10.14 2.55 -15.70
N GLY A 344 -10.01 1.81 -14.59
CA GLY A 344 -10.75 0.57 -14.31
C GLY A 344 -11.91 0.69 -13.29
N ALA A 345 -12.14 1.84 -12.67
CA ALA A 345 -13.20 1.98 -11.65
C ALA A 345 -14.63 1.99 -12.24
N PHE A 346 -14.77 2.07 -13.57
CA PHE A 346 -16.06 1.84 -14.23
C PHE A 346 -16.47 0.36 -14.25
N TRP A 347 -15.50 -0.56 -14.02
CA TRP A 347 -15.70 -2.02 -14.07
C TRP A 347 -15.59 -2.72 -12.70
N ARG A 348 -15.32 -1.99 -11.61
CA ARG A 348 -15.17 -2.58 -10.27
C ARG A 348 -16.15 -1.97 -9.28
N GLY A 349 -17.43 -2.29 -9.47
CA GLY A 349 -18.42 -2.25 -8.39
C GLY A 349 -18.57 -3.66 -7.84
N ASN A 350 -18.08 -3.87 -6.60
CA ASN A 350 -18.21 -5.08 -5.77
C ASN A 350 -17.56 -6.38 -6.29
N GLU A 351 -16.60 -6.92 -5.52
CA GLU A 351 -16.18 -8.35 -5.39
C GLU A 351 -14.77 -8.38 -4.74
N HIS A 352 -14.37 -9.16 -3.72
CA HIS A 352 -14.88 -10.36 -3.06
C HIS A 352 -14.56 -10.35 -1.55
N TYR A 353 -15.53 -10.75 -0.72
CA TYR A 353 -15.35 -11.12 0.68
C TYR A 353 -15.48 -12.64 0.78
N HIS A 354 -14.38 -13.36 1.03
CA HIS A 354 -14.45 -14.77 1.45
C HIS A 354 -14.53 -14.81 2.98
N GLY A 355 -15.74 -14.64 3.50
CA GLY A 355 -16.05 -14.98 4.88
C GLY A 355 -16.39 -16.46 4.99
N ASP A 356 -15.63 -17.18 5.80
CA ASP A 356 -15.94 -18.54 6.23
C ASP A 356 -17.37 -18.61 6.79
N ALA A 357 -18.07 -19.72 6.52
CA ALA A 357 -19.44 -19.98 6.95
C ALA A 357 -19.52 -20.19 8.48
N GLY A 358 -19.37 -19.11 9.24
CA GLY A 358 -19.68 -19.03 10.66
C GLY A 358 -21.12 -18.56 10.85
N THR A 359 -21.97 -19.44 11.36
CA THR A 359 -23.37 -19.16 11.71
C THR A 359 -23.48 -17.93 12.60
N SER A 360 -23.89 -16.79 12.04
CA SER A 360 -24.22 -15.57 12.79
C SER A 360 -25.74 -15.41 12.88
N SER A 361 -26.25 -15.38 14.10
CA SER A 361 -27.68 -15.29 14.43
C SER A 361 -28.16 -13.83 14.41
N ALA A 362 -27.90 -13.09 13.33
CA ALA A 362 -28.41 -11.73 13.15
C ALA A 362 -29.70 -11.75 12.31
N PRO A 363 -30.74 -10.96 12.64
CA PRO A 363 -31.92 -10.82 11.77
C PRO A 363 -31.47 -10.23 10.43
N GLY A 364 -31.62 -10.98 9.33
CA GLY A 364 -31.15 -10.61 7.99
C GLY A 364 -29.99 -11.46 7.46
N ALA A 365 -29.32 -12.26 8.30
CA ALA A 365 -28.24 -13.16 7.87
C ALA A 365 -28.71 -14.21 6.84
N GLY A 366 -29.96 -14.67 6.94
CA GLY A 366 -30.56 -15.61 5.97
C GLY A 366 -30.80 -15.00 4.59
N ALA A 367 -31.27 -13.74 4.52
CA ALA A 367 -31.50 -13.05 3.25
C ALA A 367 -30.18 -12.71 2.55
N ALA A 368 -29.17 -12.29 3.31
CA ALA A 368 -27.82 -12.07 2.77
C ALA A 368 -27.18 -13.37 2.26
N ALA A 369 -27.35 -14.49 2.98
CA ALA A 369 -26.88 -15.80 2.53
C ALA A 369 -27.59 -16.26 1.24
N ALA A 370 -28.90 -16.09 1.14
CA ALA A 370 -29.68 -16.42 -0.05
C ALA A 370 -29.25 -15.59 -1.27
N MET A 371 -29.01 -14.27 -1.10
CA MET A 371 -28.49 -13.43 -2.17
C MET A 371 -27.08 -13.87 -2.62
N MET A 372 -26.22 -14.30 -1.70
CA MET A 372 -24.90 -14.86 -2.07
C MET A 372 -25.02 -16.21 -2.80
N GLU A 373 -25.97 -17.06 -2.42
CA GLU A 373 -26.24 -18.32 -3.11
C GLU A 373 -26.72 -18.08 -4.56
N GLN A 374 -27.59 -17.09 -4.77
CA GLN A 374 -28.04 -16.67 -6.10
C GLN A 374 -26.89 -16.15 -6.97
N MET A 375 -25.99 -15.34 -6.39
CA MET A 375 -24.78 -14.89 -7.10
C MET A 375 -23.85 -16.05 -7.48
N ASN A 376 -23.67 -17.02 -6.58
CA ASN A 376 -22.85 -18.21 -6.86
C ASN A 376 -23.46 -19.07 -7.98
N ALA A 377 -24.78 -19.25 -7.96
CA ALA A 377 -25.50 -19.97 -9.03
C ALA A 377 -25.37 -19.26 -10.39
N MET A 378 -25.42 -17.93 -10.40
CA MET A 378 -25.18 -17.12 -11.60
C MET A 378 -23.75 -17.27 -12.14
N HIS A 379 -22.76 -17.24 -11.25
CA HIS A 379 -21.36 -17.44 -11.61
C HIS A 379 -21.12 -18.84 -12.19
N GLU A 380 -21.73 -19.87 -11.60
CA GLU A 380 -21.68 -21.22 -12.14
C GLU A 380 -22.36 -21.30 -13.52
N ALA A 381 -23.53 -20.70 -13.70
CA ALA A 381 -24.25 -20.70 -14.96
C ALA A 381 -23.47 -20.00 -16.08
N THR A 382 -22.88 -18.83 -15.81
CA THR A 382 -22.06 -18.07 -16.76
C THR A 382 -20.73 -18.76 -17.07
N SER A 383 -20.08 -19.41 -16.09
CA SER A 383 -18.83 -20.15 -16.31
C SER A 383 -18.98 -21.37 -17.24
N ARG A 384 -20.20 -21.90 -17.38
CA ARG A 384 -20.54 -23.01 -18.28
C ARG A 384 -20.85 -22.56 -19.71
N VAL A 385 -20.96 -21.25 -19.96
CA VAL A 385 -21.17 -20.70 -21.30
C VAL A 385 -19.87 -20.81 -22.10
N SER A 386 -19.85 -21.70 -23.09
CA SER A 386 -18.75 -21.79 -24.04
C SER A 386 -18.83 -20.67 -25.07
N VAL A 387 -17.75 -19.90 -25.24
CA VAL A 387 -17.65 -18.83 -26.25
C VAL A 387 -17.88 -19.43 -27.63
N SER A 388 -19.00 -19.07 -28.26
CA SER A 388 -19.41 -19.58 -29.58
C SER A 388 -18.68 -18.86 -30.73
N GLY A 389 -18.12 -17.67 -30.45
CA GLY A 389 -17.50 -16.79 -31.43
C GLY A 389 -18.50 -15.85 -32.13
N ASP A 390 -19.79 -16.00 -31.85
CA ASP A 390 -20.83 -15.04 -32.22
C ASP A 390 -21.11 -14.13 -31.00
N VAL A 391 -20.60 -12.91 -31.07
CA VAL A 391 -20.69 -11.91 -29.98
C VAL A 391 -22.15 -11.65 -29.56
N SER A 392 -23.09 -11.70 -30.50
CA SER A 392 -24.51 -11.45 -30.17
C SER A 392 -25.13 -12.61 -29.39
N ARG A 393 -24.76 -13.85 -29.72
CA ARG A 393 -25.21 -15.03 -28.97
C ARG A 393 -24.55 -15.13 -27.61
N ASP A 394 -23.24 -14.88 -27.56
CA ASP A 394 -22.46 -14.89 -26.32
C ASP A 394 -22.99 -13.80 -25.35
N PHE A 395 -23.36 -12.63 -25.88
CA PHE A 395 -23.99 -11.57 -25.09
C PHE A 395 -25.32 -12.03 -24.47
N VAL A 396 -26.22 -12.64 -25.24
CA VAL A 396 -27.51 -13.12 -24.71
C VAL A 396 -27.33 -14.28 -23.72
N ALA A 397 -26.44 -15.22 -24.03
CA ALA A 397 -26.15 -16.37 -23.18
C ALA A 397 -25.58 -15.97 -21.80
N LEU A 398 -24.89 -14.82 -21.72
CA LEU A 398 -24.38 -14.26 -20.47
C LEU A 398 -25.39 -13.34 -19.78
N MET A 399 -26.12 -12.52 -20.53
CA MET A 399 -26.99 -11.48 -19.94
C MET A 399 -28.32 -12.01 -19.40
N VAL A 400 -28.89 -13.06 -19.99
CA VAL A 400 -30.11 -13.69 -19.46
C VAL A 400 -29.90 -14.23 -18.03
N PRO A 401 -28.89 -15.06 -17.72
CA PRO A 401 -28.68 -15.57 -16.35
C PRO A 401 -28.23 -14.45 -15.39
N HIS A 402 -27.48 -13.46 -15.87
CA HIS A 402 -27.12 -12.30 -15.06
C HIS A 402 -28.37 -11.51 -14.62
N HIS A 403 -29.32 -11.30 -15.54
CA HIS A 403 -30.56 -10.59 -15.21
C HIS A 403 -31.47 -11.41 -14.30
N GLN A 404 -31.51 -12.73 -14.48
CA GLN A 404 -32.28 -13.61 -13.61
C GLN A 404 -31.80 -13.53 -12.16
N ALA A 405 -30.48 -13.53 -11.94
CA ALA A 405 -29.92 -13.41 -10.59
C ALA A 405 -30.27 -12.08 -9.90
N ALA A 406 -30.28 -10.98 -10.67
CA ALA A 406 -30.69 -9.67 -10.14
C ALA A 406 -32.18 -9.62 -9.76
N ILE A 407 -33.05 -10.28 -10.55
CA ILE A 407 -34.48 -10.44 -10.21
C ILE A 407 -34.63 -11.24 -8.92
N ASP A 408 -33.92 -12.35 -8.78
CA ASP A 408 -34.01 -13.24 -7.61
C ASP A 408 -33.54 -12.52 -6.34
N MET A 409 -32.44 -11.75 -6.42
CA MET A 409 -31.96 -10.92 -5.32
C MET A 409 -32.94 -9.81 -4.95
N ALA A 410 -33.52 -9.13 -5.95
CA ALA A 410 -34.51 -8.09 -5.72
C ALA A 410 -35.76 -8.66 -5.02
N ARG A 411 -36.20 -9.88 -5.37
CA ARG A 411 -37.29 -10.58 -4.68
C ARG A 411 -36.93 -10.93 -3.24
N THR A 412 -35.73 -11.48 -2.99
CA THR A 412 -35.24 -11.76 -1.63
C THR A 412 -35.15 -10.47 -0.78
N TYR A 413 -34.78 -9.35 -1.38
CA TYR A 413 -34.81 -8.06 -0.70
C TYR A 413 -36.24 -7.61 -0.37
N LEU A 414 -37.22 -7.81 -1.26
CA LEU A 414 -38.61 -7.45 -0.99
C LEU A 414 -39.26 -8.30 0.12
N GLU A 415 -38.76 -9.49 0.39
CA GLU A 415 -39.24 -10.37 1.47
C GLU A 415 -38.78 -9.91 2.88
N SER A 416 -37.62 -9.27 2.98
CA SER A 416 -36.95 -9.01 4.27
C SER A 416 -36.46 -7.58 4.50
N GLY A 417 -36.32 -6.80 3.42
CA GLY A 417 -35.84 -5.42 3.42
C GLY A 417 -36.94 -4.42 3.76
N SER A 418 -36.57 -3.41 4.55
CA SER A 418 -37.49 -2.41 5.11
C SER A 418 -37.29 -0.98 4.62
N ASP A 419 -36.22 -0.68 3.88
CA ASP A 419 -35.97 0.67 3.35
C ASP A 419 -36.92 0.96 2.16
N PRO A 420 -37.81 1.97 2.25
CA PRO A 420 -38.78 2.24 1.20
C PRO A 420 -38.17 2.58 -0.17
N LYS A 421 -37.02 3.25 -0.20
CA LYS A 421 -36.35 3.61 -1.46
C LYS A 421 -35.75 2.38 -2.13
N LEU A 422 -35.16 1.49 -1.34
CA LEU A 422 -34.58 0.25 -1.86
C LEU A 422 -35.65 -0.76 -2.27
N ARG A 423 -36.81 -0.77 -1.61
CA ARG A 423 -37.96 -1.58 -2.04
C ARG A 423 -38.50 -1.09 -3.40
N GLN A 424 -38.65 0.22 -3.56
CA GLN A 424 -39.05 0.81 -4.84
C GLN A 424 -38.03 0.49 -5.95
N LEU A 425 -36.72 0.56 -5.64
CA LEU A 425 -35.66 0.17 -6.57
C LEU A 425 -35.74 -1.31 -6.93
N ALA A 426 -35.98 -2.20 -5.95
CA ALA A 426 -36.12 -3.63 -6.20
C ALA A 426 -37.32 -3.96 -7.10
N GLU A 427 -38.46 -3.29 -6.91
CA GLU A 427 -39.63 -3.42 -7.79
C GLU A 427 -39.33 -2.96 -9.23
N HIS A 428 -38.59 -1.86 -9.40
CA HIS A 428 -38.14 -1.41 -10.72
C HIS A 428 -37.17 -2.40 -11.38
N ILE A 429 -36.19 -2.91 -10.63
CA ILE A 429 -35.22 -3.90 -11.12
C ILE A 429 -35.95 -5.14 -11.64
N ILE A 430 -36.94 -5.65 -10.90
CA ILE A 430 -37.73 -6.81 -11.34
C ILE A 430 -38.43 -6.51 -12.67
N ALA A 431 -39.16 -5.38 -12.74
CA ALA A 431 -39.93 -5.03 -13.93
C ALA A 431 -39.06 -4.83 -15.18
N ASP A 432 -37.97 -4.07 -15.05
CA ASP A 432 -37.09 -3.74 -16.17
C ASP A 432 -36.35 -5.00 -16.67
N GLN A 433 -35.80 -5.80 -15.75
CA GLN A 433 -35.01 -6.96 -16.14
C GLN A 433 -35.86 -8.14 -16.63
N GLU A 434 -37.10 -8.29 -16.15
CA GLU A 434 -38.05 -9.24 -16.76
C GLU A 434 -38.38 -8.86 -18.22
N ALA A 435 -38.56 -7.57 -18.49
CA ALA A 435 -38.80 -7.07 -19.84
C ALA A 435 -37.58 -7.26 -20.76
N GLU A 436 -36.37 -6.99 -20.25
CA GLU A 436 -35.12 -7.19 -21.00
C GLU A 436 -34.84 -8.67 -21.29
N ILE A 437 -35.10 -9.58 -20.33
CA ILE A 437 -35.03 -11.03 -20.57
C ILE A 437 -36.02 -11.44 -21.68
N ALA A 438 -37.25 -10.94 -21.65
CA ALA A 438 -38.24 -11.25 -22.67
C ALA A 438 -37.81 -10.76 -24.06
N GLN A 439 -37.22 -9.56 -24.15
CA GLN A 439 -36.66 -9.01 -25.39
C GLN A 439 -35.50 -9.86 -25.91
N MET A 440 -34.54 -10.22 -25.05
CA MET A 440 -33.39 -11.05 -25.44
C MET A 440 -33.83 -12.45 -25.92
N LYS A 441 -34.78 -13.09 -25.22
CA LYS A 441 -35.32 -14.40 -25.64
C LYS A 441 -36.10 -14.34 -26.94
N ALA A 442 -36.79 -13.22 -27.22
CA ALA A 442 -37.48 -13.02 -28.49
C ALA A 442 -36.52 -12.80 -29.66
N MET A 443 -35.40 -12.10 -29.42
CA MET A 443 -34.38 -11.86 -30.45
C MET A 443 -33.51 -13.10 -30.73
N PHE A 444 -33.26 -13.94 -29.72
CA PHE A 444 -32.38 -15.12 -29.81
C PHE A 444 -33.02 -16.38 -29.19
N PRO A 445 -34.01 -17.00 -29.85
CA PRO A 445 -34.80 -18.10 -29.28
C PRO A 445 -34.04 -19.43 -29.15
N ALA A 446 -32.98 -19.66 -29.92
CA ALA A 446 -32.18 -20.89 -29.87
C ALA A 446 -31.36 -21.00 -28.58
N GLU A 447 -30.74 -19.91 -28.14
CA GLU A 447 -30.00 -19.82 -26.87
C GLU A 447 -30.94 -19.88 -25.65
N ALA A 448 -32.16 -19.34 -25.77
CA ALA A 448 -33.17 -19.43 -24.72
C ALA A 448 -33.61 -20.87 -24.42
N ALA A 449 -33.55 -21.77 -25.42
CA ALA A 449 -33.88 -23.19 -25.28
C ALA A 449 -32.74 -24.04 -24.71
N ALA A 450 -31.50 -23.54 -24.74
CA ALA A 450 -30.32 -24.22 -24.21
C ALA A 450 -30.07 -23.94 -22.72
N MET A 451 -30.85 -23.03 -22.10
CA MET A 451 -30.70 -22.67 -20.70
C MET A 451 -31.43 -23.66 -19.78
N PRO A 452 -30.81 -24.10 -18.67
CA PRO A 452 -31.48 -24.97 -17.71
C PRO A 452 -32.69 -24.27 -17.07
N SER A 453 -33.86 -24.90 -17.16
CA SER A 453 -35.06 -24.46 -16.45
C SER A 453 -34.92 -24.82 -14.97
N HIS A 454 -34.80 -23.83 -14.10
CA HIS A 454 -34.99 -24.02 -12.66
C HIS A 454 -36.49 -23.97 -12.36
N HIS A 455 -37.06 -25.13 -12.02
CA HIS A 455 -38.38 -25.27 -11.42
C HIS A 455 -38.26 -25.34 -9.91
#